data_AF-A0A3D4CMY4-F1
#
_entry.id   AF-A0A3D4CMY4-F1
#
_cell.length_a   1.000
_cell.length_b   1.000
_cell.length_c   1.000
_cell.angle_alpha   90.00
_cell.angle_beta   90.00
_cell.angle_gamma   90.00
#
_symmetry.space_group_name_H-M   'P 1'
#
loop_
_entity.id
_entity.type
_entity.pdbx_description
1 polymer ?
#
loop_
_entity_poly.entity_id
_entity_poly.type
_entity_poly.pdbx_seq_one_letter_code
_entity_poly.pdbx_strand_id
1 'polypeptide(L)'
;MTLLRVILAKARIHSTTPYLVLFFLSFLAYIFAPPILATAKTDYDYQYGQYRLGYSEFLVLKQDYLNTPSLDNQQKAMLLAKQTIVSRDLAKASLNLYLIDLIGSYKVDYEPIKPVLISLDSARQFFLMEAQKSQGVTTQADLKKLSQKYQDSVPEKDSVSKFGIVANKIAALVRIQMDSKAAFDELIPKLPNPMPTGLSARVQELTSSAKIIDDKIYLLASNLNLAEAVAESTTAIFFDSRIEKLVEIRTLQLDWINRLIDIDINYVQLQN
;
A
#
# COMPACT_ATOMS: atom_id res chain seq x y z
N MET A 1 2.16 -1.07 84.62
CA MET A 1 3.41 -1.78 84.27
C MET A 1 3.00 -3.05 83.51
N THR A 2 3.22 -3.13 82.19
CA THR A 2 4.47 -3.54 81.49
C THR A 2 4.80 -5.03 81.72
N LEU A 3 5.01 -5.90 80.71
CA LEU A 3 5.16 -5.71 79.25
C LEU A 3 4.79 -7.01 78.47
N LEU A 4 4.60 -6.86 77.15
CA LEU A 4 5.05 -7.73 76.03
C LEU A 4 5.90 -8.99 76.39
N ARG A 5 5.87 -10.13 75.68
CA ARG A 5 5.44 -10.49 74.29
C ARG A 5 4.50 -11.74 74.34
N VAL A 6 4.21 -12.60 73.35
CA VAL A 6 4.75 -12.97 72.01
C VAL A 6 3.60 -13.36 71.05
N ILE A 7 3.93 -13.52 69.75
CA ILE A 7 3.07 -13.84 68.61
C ILE A 7 3.26 -15.31 68.18
N LEU A 8 2.23 -15.95 67.58
CA LEU A 8 2.42 -17.10 66.69
C LEU A 8 1.51 -17.00 65.45
N ALA A 9 1.88 -16.11 64.52
CA ALA A 9 1.17 -15.90 63.26
C ALA A 9 1.58 -16.94 62.20
N LYS A 10 0.61 -17.58 61.57
CA LYS A 10 0.81 -18.68 60.60
C LYS A 10 1.33 -18.12 59.27
N ALA A 11 2.63 -18.30 58.98
CA ALA A 11 3.27 -17.76 57.77
C ALA A 11 2.70 -18.38 56.48
N ARG A 12 1.83 -17.64 55.78
CA ARG A 12 1.22 -18.03 54.50
C ARG A 12 2.14 -17.66 53.34
N ILE A 13 3.12 -18.52 53.05
CA ILE A 13 4.04 -18.37 51.92
C ILE A 13 3.24 -18.11 50.64
N HIS A 14 3.38 -16.91 50.06
CA HIS A 14 2.81 -16.60 48.77
C HIS A 14 3.72 -17.15 47.68
N SER A 15 3.20 -18.05 46.86
CA SER A 15 3.90 -18.61 45.70
C SER A 15 4.08 -17.52 44.65
N THR A 16 5.26 -16.90 44.61
CA THR A 16 5.66 -15.93 43.58
C THR A 16 6.15 -16.62 42.29
N THR A 17 6.42 -17.92 42.37
CA THR A 17 6.90 -18.80 41.30
C THR A 17 6.15 -18.69 39.97
N PRO A 18 4.80 -18.70 39.89
CA PRO A 18 4.11 -18.63 38.59
C PRO A 18 4.36 -17.30 37.87
N TYR A 19 4.47 -16.18 38.60
CA TYR A 19 4.74 -14.87 37.99
C TYR A 19 6.17 -14.77 37.45
N LEU A 20 7.14 -15.35 38.16
CA LEU A 20 8.53 -15.44 37.71
C LEU A 20 8.65 -16.29 36.44
N VAL A 21 7.96 -17.43 36.37
CA VAL A 21 7.92 -18.28 35.16
C VAL A 21 7.26 -17.55 33.99
N LEU A 22 6.15 -16.84 34.22
CA LEU A 22 5.43 -16.11 33.17
C LEU A 22 6.24 -14.90 32.65
N PHE A 23 7.00 -14.24 33.53
CA PHE A 23 7.97 -13.20 33.15
C PHE A 23 9.16 -13.76 32.37
N PHE A 24 9.73 -14.90 32.78
CA PHE A 24 10.81 -15.56 32.03
C PHE A 24 10.34 -16.02 30.64
N LEU A 25 9.12 -16.55 30.53
CA LEU A 25 8.56 -16.98 29.24
C LEU A 25 8.29 -15.80 28.29
N SER A 26 7.78 -14.67 28.77
CA SER A 26 7.59 -13.49 27.93
C SER A 26 8.90 -12.80 27.56
N PHE A 27 9.90 -12.81 28.46
CA PHE A 27 11.26 -12.32 28.17
C PHE A 27 11.99 -13.21 27.15
N LEU A 28 11.86 -14.54 27.25
CA LEU A 28 12.37 -15.48 26.25
C LEU A 28 11.65 -15.31 24.90
N ALA A 29 10.33 -15.15 24.90
CA ALA A 29 9.57 -14.88 23.68
C ALA A 29 10.01 -13.57 22.99
N TYR A 30 10.36 -12.54 23.76
CA TYR A 30 10.89 -11.28 23.22
C TYR A 30 12.28 -11.44 22.58
N ILE A 31 13.15 -12.29 23.14
CA ILE A 31 14.51 -12.54 22.62
C ILE A 31 14.52 -13.50 21.43
N PHE A 32 13.64 -14.51 21.42
CA PHE A 32 13.60 -15.55 20.39
C PHE A 32 12.52 -15.35 19.32
N ALA A 33 11.71 -14.29 19.41
CA ALA A 33 10.91 -13.85 18.27
C ALA A 33 11.85 -13.46 17.12
N PRO A 34 11.77 -14.10 15.93
CA PRO A 34 12.50 -13.60 14.78
C PRO A 34 11.99 -12.19 14.46
N PRO A 35 12.87 -11.25 14.06
CA PRO A 35 12.45 -9.91 13.65
C PRO A 35 11.72 -10.00 12.31
N ILE A 36 10.43 -10.37 12.36
CA ILE A 36 9.46 -10.15 11.30
C ILE A 36 9.29 -8.63 11.22
N LEU A 37 10.17 -7.99 10.45
CA LEU A 37 10.06 -6.60 10.06
C LEU A 37 8.72 -6.44 9.35
N ALA A 38 7.74 -5.91 10.07
CA ALA A 38 6.41 -5.65 9.56
C ALA A 38 6.53 -4.66 8.40
N THR A 39 6.29 -5.16 7.18
CA THR A 39 6.23 -4.31 5.99
C THR A 39 4.81 -3.74 5.88
N ALA A 40 4.65 -2.61 5.19
CA ALA A 40 3.31 -2.08 4.94
C ALA A 40 2.39 -3.08 4.21
N LYS A 41 2.97 -4.00 3.42
CA LYS A 41 2.24 -5.14 2.85
C LYS A 41 1.75 -6.11 3.94
N THR A 42 2.64 -6.53 4.84
CA THR A 42 2.31 -7.45 5.93
C THR A 42 1.21 -6.87 6.83
N ASP A 43 1.31 -5.58 7.14
CA ASP A 43 0.28 -4.86 7.89
C ASP A 43 -1.04 -4.79 7.11
N TYR A 44 -1.00 -4.47 5.82
CA TYR A 44 -2.19 -4.48 4.96
C TYR A 44 -2.87 -5.86 4.92
N ASP A 45 -2.10 -6.91 4.64
CA ASP A 45 -2.60 -8.30 4.58
C ASP A 45 -3.27 -8.69 5.92
N TYR A 46 -2.64 -8.35 7.05
CA TYR A 46 -3.17 -8.60 8.39
C TYR A 46 -4.46 -7.82 8.67
N GLN A 47 -4.44 -6.49 8.52
CA GLN A 47 -5.60 -5.64 8.83
C GLN A 47 -6.79 -5.95 7.92
N TYR A 48 -6.53 -6.23 6.63
CA TYR A 48 -7.56 -6.66 5.69
C TYR A 48 -8.12 -8.05 6.03
N GLY A 49 -7.28 -8.97 6.54
CA GLY A 49 -7.72 -10.24 7.11
C GLY A 49 -8.66 -10.06 8.30
N GLN A 50 -8.28 -9.22 9.27
CA GLN A 50 -9.12 -8.88 10.43
C GLN A 50 -10.46 -8.26 10.00
N TYR A 51 -10.44 -7.33 9.03
CA TYR A 51 -11.63 -6.71 8.49
C TYR A 51 -12.57 -7.73 7.83
N ARG A 52 -12.06 -8.64 7.01
CA ARG A 52 -12.87 -9.66 6.33
C ARG A 52 -13.56 -10.61 7.30
N LEU A 53 -12.85 -11.04 8.35
CA LEU A 53 -13.41 -11.88 9.41
C LEU A 53 -14.49 -11.12 10.19
N GLY A 54 -14.14 -9.99 10.78
CA GLY A 54 -15.05 -9.18 11.61
C GLY A 54 -16.29 -8.71 10.87
N TYR A 55 -16.17 -8.32 9.59
CA TYR A 55 -17.32 -7.93 8.78
C TYR A 55 -18.31 -9.09 8.55
N SER A 56 -17.79 -10.30 8.31
CA SER A 56 -18.65 -11.48 8.07
C SER A 56 -19.45 -11.87 9.32
N GLU A 57 -18.81 -11.87 10.48
CA GLU A 57 -19.45 -12.17 11.77
C GLU A 57 -20.35 -11.00 12.24
N PHE A 58 -20.00 -9.74 11.92
CA PHE A 58 -20.84 -8.57 12.18
C PHE A 58 -22.19 -8.67 11.46
N LEU A 59 -22.22 -9.17 10.22
CA LEU A 59 -23.48 -9.37 9.50
C LEU A 59 -24.40 -10.38 10.22
N VAL A 60 -23.83 -11.43 10.81
CA VAL A 60 -24.58 -12.42 11.61
C VAL A 60 -25.12 -11.78 12.90
N LEU A 61 -24.26 -11.20 13.74
CA LEU A 61 -24.68 -10.60 15.02
C LEU A 61 -25.65 -9.42 14.83
N LYS A 62 -25.51 -8.67 13.74
CA LYS A 62 -26.48 -7.64 13.34
C LYS A 62 -27.84 -8.27 13.02
N GLN A 63 -27.89 -9.38 12.30
CA GLN A 63 -29.14 -10.05 11.97
C GLN A 63 -29.79 -10.66 13.22
N ASP A 64 -29.00 -11.22 14.14
CA ASP A 64 -29.49 -11.74 15.43
C ASP A 64 -30.09 -10.63 16.30
N TYR A 65 -29.47 -9.44 16.33
CA TYR A 65 -30.03 -8.25 16.99
C TYR A 65 -31.31 -7.74 16.32
N LEU A 66 -31.39 -7.74 14.99
CA LEU A 66 -32.59 -7.33 14.27
C LEU A 66 -33.75 -8.34 14.43
N ASN A 67 -33.45 -9.63 14.49
CA ASN A 67 -34.43 -10.70 14.72
C ASN A 67 -34.88 -10.77 16.19
N THR A 68 -33.95 -10.55 17.13
CA THR A 68 -34.18 -10.60 18.58
C THR A 68 -33.50 -9.39 19.26
N PRO A 69 -34.21 -8.26 19.43
CA PRO A 69 -33.65 -7.01 19.98
C PRO A 69 -33.35 -7.03 21.49
N SER A 70 -32.44 -7.90 21.93
CA SER A 70 -31.94 -7.94 23.31
C SER A 70 -30.74 -7.01 23.51
N LEU A 71 -30.50 -6.59 24.76
CA LEU A 71 -29.33 -5.79 25.14
C LEU A 71 -28.01 -6.54 24.88
N ASP A 72 -28.00 -7.86 25.11
CA ASP A 72 -26.85 -8.74 24.85
C ASP A 72 -26.53 -8.80 23.34
N ASN A 73 -27.54 -9.03 22.48
CA ASN A 73 -27.36 -9.00 21.03
C ASN A 73 -26.92 -7.62 20.53
N GLN A 74 -27.46 -6.53 21.11
CA GLN A 74 -27.06 -5.16 20.80
C GLN A 74 -25.58 -4.92 21.14
N GLN A 75 -25.14 -5.33 22.33
CA GLN A 75 -23.75 -5.17 22.79
C GLN A 75 -22.78 -6.00 21.93
N LYS A 76 -23.12 -7.25 21.61
CA LYS A 76 -22.36 -8.13 20.71
C LYS A 76 -22.21 -7.50 19.32
N ALA A 77 -23.31 -7.10 18.69
CA ALA A 77 -23.30 -6.47 17.37
C ALA A 77 -22.53 -5.14 17.36
N MET A 78 -22.62 -4.32 18.42
CA MET A 78 -21.89 -3.06 18.53
C MET A 78 -20.38 -3.24 18.76
N LEU A 79 -19.97 -4.20 19.60
CA LEU A 79 -18.56 -4.51 19.84
C LEU A 79 -17.87 -4.93 18.53
N LEU A 80 -18.52 -5.80 17.77
CA LEU A 80 -17.96 -6.30 16.52
C LEU A 80 -18.05 -5.28 15.38
N ALA A 81 -19.11 -4.46 15.32
CA ALA A 81 -19.17 -3.31 14.41
C ALA A 81 -17.98 -2.36 14.63
N LYS A 82 -17.64 -2.09 15.90
CA LYS A 82 -16.50 -1.25 16.29
C LYS A 82 -15.17 -1.87 15.84
N GLN A 83 -14.94 -3.15 16.12
CA GLN A 83 -13.72 -3.87 15.67
C GLN A 83 -13.61 -3.92 14.14
N THR A 84 -14.73 -4.09 13.44
CA THR A 84 -14.81 -4.09 11.97
C THR A 84 -14.49 -2.72 11.38
N ILE A 85 -14.95 -1.63 12.00
CA ILE A 85 -14.63 -0.26 11.56
C ILE A 85 -13.15 0.05 11.78
N VAL A 86 -12.59 -0.29 12.95
CA VAL A 86 -11.14 -0.13 13.24
C VAL A 86 -10.31 -0.86 12.18
N SER A 87 -10.56 -2.15 11.96
CA SER A 87 -9.77 -2.97 11.01
C SER A 87 -9.96 -2.53 9.56
N ARG A 88 -11.17 -2.10 9.15
CA ARG A 88 -11.42 -1.50 7.83
C ARG A 88 -10.51 -0.29 7.58
N ASP A 89 -10.49 0.65 8.51
CA ASP A 89 -9.79 1.92 8.30
C ASP A 89 -8.27 1.75 8.49
N LEU A 90 -7.82 0.88 9.40
CA LEU A 90 -6.41 0.46 9.45
C LEU A 90 -5.98 -0.23 8.15
N ALA A 91 -6.80 -1.11 7.55
CA ALA A 91 -6.48 -1.74 6.27
C ALA A 91 -6.35 -0.70 5.13
N LYS A 92 -7.22 0.31 5.09
CA LYS A 92 -7.11 1.42 4.13
C LYS A 92 -5.86 2.27 4.34
N ALA A 93 -5.49 2.55 5.60
CA ALA A 93 -4.26 3.25 5.95
C ALA A 93 -3.00 2.47 5.53
N SER A 94 -2.93 1.17 5.83
CA SER A 94 -1.82 0.30 5.45
C SER A 94 -1.74 0.08 3.94
N LEU A 95 -2.88 0.02 3.21
CA LEU A 95 -2.88 -0.03 1.75
C LEU A 95 -2.23 1.21 1.14
N ASN A 96 -2.58 2.41 1.62
CA ASN A 96 -1.99 3.65 1.13
C ASN A 96 -0.49 3.73 1.43
N LEU A 97 -0.04 3.26 2.60
CA LEU A 97 1.38 3.14 2.92
C LEU A 97 2.10 2.14 1.99
N TYR A 98 1.49 0.96 1.76
CA TYR A 98 2.05 -0.06 0.87
C TYR A 98 2.17 0.44 -0.59
N LEU A 99 1.23 1.27 -1.06
CA LEU A 99 1.33 1.91 -2.37
C LEU A 99 2.46 2.95 -2.43
N ILE A 100 2.71 3.71 -1.36
CA ILE A 100 3.86 4.62 -1.25
C ILE A 100 5.17 3.82 -1.28
N ASP A 101 5.29 2.76 -0.47
CA ASP A 101 6.47 1.89 -0.43
C ASP A 101 6.75 1.23 -1.79
N LEU A 102 5.71 0.77 -2.49
CA LEU A 102 5.83 0.21 -3.84
C LEU A 102 6.34 1.23 -4.85
N ILE A 103 5.78 2.44 -4.89
CA ILE A 103 6.24 3.52 -5.79
C ILE A 103 7.69 3.88 -5.47
N GLY A 104 8.04 4.02 -4.18
CA GLY A 104 9.39 4.31 -3.73
C GLY A 104 10.42 3.21 -4.06
N SER A 105 9.99 1.94 -4.10
CA SER A 105 10.87 0.79 -4.33
C SER A 105 11.60 0.82 -5.69
N TYR A 106 11.02 1.46 -6.71
CA TYR A 106 11.65 1.65 -8.02
C TYR A 106 12.82 2.65 -7.99
N LYS A 107 12.90 3.51 -6.96
CA LYS A 107 13.93 4.55 -6.80
C LYS A 107 13.98 5.52 -7.99
N VAL A 108 12.81 5.91 -8.49
CA VAL A 108 12.67 6.90 -9.57
C VAL A 108 12.21 8.24 -8.98
N ASP A 109 12.95 9.31 -9.27
CA ASP A 109 12.52 10.66 -8.91
C ASP A 109 11.74 11.27 -10.08
N TYR A 110 10.41 11.20 -10.02
CA TYR A 110 9.53 11.54 -11.14
C TYR A 110 8.43 12.52 -10.71
N GLU A 111 8.65 13.81 -10.99
CA GLU A 111 7.76 14.92 -10.61
C GLU A 111 6.26 14.66 -10.88
N PRO A 112 5.82 14.17 -12.07
CA PRO A 112 4.40 14.01 -12.37
C PRO A 112 3.60 13.09 -11.43
N ILE A 113 4.24 12.18 -10.69
CA ILE A 113 3.56 11.30 -9.72
C ILE A 113 3.69 11.75 -8.25
N LYS A 114 4.49 12.79 -7.95
CA LYS A 114 4.62 13.31 -6.58
C LYS A 114 3.30 13.78 -5.95
N PRO A 115 2.35 14.41 -6.68
CA PRO A 115 1.03 14.73 -6.12
C PRO A 115 0.26 13.50 -5.62
N VAL A 116 0.39 12.36 -6.30
CA VAL A 116 -0.28 11.10 -5.88
C VAL A 116 0.31 10.57 -4.58
N LEU A 117 1.62 10.66 -4.38
CA LEU A 117 2.27 10.29 -3.12
C LEU A 117 1.81 11.15 -1.94
N ILE A 118 1.69 12.46 -2.14
CA ILE A 118 1.19 13.40 -1.12
C ILE A 118 -0.27 13.07 -0.74
N SER A 119 -1.11 12.80 -1.73
CA SER A 119 -2.51 12.44 -1.47
C SER A 119 -2.66 11.04 -0.85
N LEU A 120 -1.80 10.07 -1.18
CA LEU A 120 -1.78 8.76 -0.52
C LEU A 120 -1.49 8.89 0.98
N ASP A 121 -0.50 9.72 1.38
CA ASP A 121 -0.27 9.94 2.82
C ASP A 121 -1.41 10.73 3.47
N SER A 122 -1.96 11.76 2.80
CA SER A 122 -3.15 12.48 3.28
C SER A 122 -4.33 11.53 3.54
N ALA A 123 -4.60 10.59 2.63
CA ALA A 123 -5.62 9.56 2.80
C ALA A 123 -5.26 8.57 3.91
N ARG A 124 -3.99 8.16 4.04
CA ARG A 124 -3.49 7.34 5.16
C ARG A 124 -3.75 8.02 6.51
N GLN A 125 -3.37 9.29 6.69
CA GLN A 125 -3.61 10.02 7.94
C GLN A 125 -5.11 10.13 8.26
N PHE A 126 -5.95 10.40 7.25
CA PHE A 126 -7.41 10.39 7.40
C PHE A 126 -7.92 9.06 7.94
N PHE A 127 -7.50 7.93 7.35
CA PHE A 127 -7.96 6.62 7.80
C PHE A 127 -7.42 6.21 9.20
N LEU A 128 -6.19 6.61 9.55
CA LEU A 128 -5.68 6.45 10.93
C LEU A 128 -6.54 7.25 11.93
N MET A 129 -6.97 8.47 11.57
CA MET A 129 -7.88 9.27 12.40
C MET A 129 -9.29 8.67 12.50
N GLU A 130 -9.86 8.11 11.43
CA GLU A 130 -11.17 7.43 11.50
C GLU A 130 -11.10 6.14 12.33
N ALA A 131 -10.04 5.35 12.19
CA ALA A 131 -9.78 4.20 13.05
C ALA A 131 -9.74 4.62 14.53
N GLN A 132 -9.03 5.71 14.88
CA GLN A 132 -8.98 6.24 16.24
C GLN A 132 -10.35 6.74 16.72
N LYS A 133 -11.09 7.49 15.90
CA LYS A 133 -12.46 7.98 16.24
C LYS A 133 -13.41 6.83 16.55
N SER A 134 -13.32 5.72 15.81
CA SER A 134 -14.16 4.55 16.03
C SER A 134 -13.92 3.85 17.38
N GLN A 135 -12.71 3.98 17.97
CA GLN A 135 -12.44 3.51 19.33
C GLN A 135 -13.26 4.26 20.40
N GLY A 136 -13.73 5.48 20.10
CA GLY A 136 -14.62 6.27 20.96
C GLY A 136 -16.10 5.82 20.94
N VAL A 137 -16.51 4.93 20.04
CA VAL A 137 -17.91 4.44 19.99
C VAL A 137 -18.22 3.63 21.26
N THR A 138 -19.26 4.05 22.00
CA THR A 138 -19.79 3.29 23.15
C THR A 138 -21.29 3.07 23.07
N THR A 139 -22.03 3.95 22.39
CA THR A 139 -23.49 3.85 22.18
C THR A 139 -23.86 3.66 20.70
N GLN A 140 -25.08 3.18 20.45
CA GLN A 140 -25.66 3.13 19.09
C GLN A 140 -25.80 4.53 18.46
N ALA A 141 -25.99 5.57 19.29
CA ALA A 141 -26.03 6.96 18.82
C ALA A 141 -24.66 7.42 18.31
N ASP A 142 -23.57 7.06 19.00
CA ASP A 142 -22.21 7.34 18.53
C ASP A 142 -21.92 6.63 17.21
N LEU A 143 -22.28 5.34 17.12
CA LEU A 143 -22.10 4.54 15.91
C LEU A 143 -22.85 5.16 14.71
N LYS A 144 -24.09 5.61 14.90
CA LYS A 144 -24.86 6.33 13.86
C LYS A 144 -24.20 7.66 13.46
N LYS A 145 -23.80 8.46 14.45
CA LYS A 145 -23.17 9.78 14.28
C LYS A 145 -21.80 9.69 13.56
N LEU A 146 -21.02 8.66 13.88
CA LEU A 146 -19.78 8.32 13.17
C LEU A 146 -20.07 7.89 11.73
N SER A 147 -21.01 6.96 11.53
CA SER A 147 -21.33 6.41 10.21
C SER A 147 -21.78 7.48 9.22
N GLN A 148 -22.63 8.43 9.64
CA GLN A 148 -23.06 9.54 8.77
C GLN A 148 -21.87 10.44 8.39
N LYS A 149 -21.09 10.92 9.37
CA LYS A 149 -19.90 11.75 9.10
C LYS A 149 -18.86 11.07 8.20
N TYR A 150 -18.72 9.75 8.32
CA TYR A 150 -17.83 8.96 7.48
C TYR A 150 -18.32 8.91 6.03
N GLN A 151 -19.64 8.74 5.80
CA GLN A 151 -20.23 8.75 4.46
C GLN A 151 -20.00 10.06 3.72
N ASP A 152 -20.07 11.20 4.42
CA ASP A 152 -19.86 12.53 3.83
C ASP A 152 -18.39 12.81 3.44
N SER A 153 -17.42 12.10 4.03
CA SER A 153 -15.99 12.45 3.96
C SER A 153 -15.07 11.37 3.35
N VAL A 154 -15.51 10.11 3.31
CA VAL A 154 -14.72 9.00 2.75
C VAL A 154 -14.54 8.98 1.22
N PRO A 155 -15.51 9.36 0.35
CA PRO A 155 -15.48 8.98 -1.07
C PRO A 155 -14.24 9.48 -1.82
N GLU A 156 -13.80 10.70 -1.52
CA GLU A 156 -12.57 11.28 -2.06
C GLU A 156 -11.35 10.44 -1.66
N LYS A 157 -11.21 10.11 -0.37
CA LYS A 157 -10.04 9.43 0.19
C LYS A 157 -9.96 7.94 -0.20
N ASP A 158 -11.10 7.29 -0.42
CA ASP A 158 -11.14 5.93 -0.99
C ASP A 158 -10.64 5.90 -2.43
N SER A 159 -10.93 6.93 -3.23
CA SER A 159 -10.51 6.98 -4.63
C SER A 159 -8.99 7.03 -4.80
N VAL A 160 -8.27 7.71 -3.90
CA VAL A 160 -6.82 7.96 -3.98
C VAL A 160 -6.01 6.66 -4.11
N SER A 161 -6.43 5.59 -3.42
CA SER A 161 -5.80 4.27 -3.51
C SER A 161 -5.68 3.76 -4.95
N LYS A 162 -6.69 4.03 -5.79
CA LYS A 162 -6.72 3.64 -7.21
C LYS A 162 -5.71 4.43 -8.04
N PHE A 163 -5.52 5.72 -7.75
CA PHE A 163 -4.49 6.54 -8.38
C PHE A 163 -3.09 6.04 -8.00
N GLY A 164 -2.89 5.62 -6.74
CA GLY A 164 -1.66 4.96 -6.30
C GLY A 164 -1.32 3.70 -7.11
N ILE A 165 -2.31 2.88 -7.47
CA ILE A 165 -2.12 1.69 -8.33
C ILE A 165 -1.64 2.09 -9.73
N VAL A 166 -2.14 3.20 -10.28
CA VAL A 166 -1.71 3.73 -11.59
C VAL A 166 -0.31 4.35 -11.50
N ALA A 167 -0.04 5.18 -10.48
CA ALA A 167 1.27 5.78 -10.24
C ALA A 167 2.36 4.73 -10.01
N ASN A 168 2.06 3.62 -9.32
CA ASN A 168 2.95 2.45 -9.17
C ASN A 168 3.31 1.82 -10.53
N LYS A 169 2.35 1.70 -11.46
CA LYS A 169 2.62 1.21 -12.82
C LYS A 169 3.42 2.21 -13.65
N ILE A 170 3.19 3.51 -13.48
CA ILE A 170 3.99 4.57 -14.13
C ILE A 170 5.43 4.56 -13.60
N ALA A 171 5.65 4.45 -12.29
CA ALA A 171 6.98 4.35 -11.69
C ALA A 171 7.77 3.14 -12.24
N ALA A 172 7.09 2.01 -12.47
CA ALA A 172 7.69 0.86 -13.15
C ALA A 172 8.10 1.18 -14.61
N LEU A 173 7.25 1.86 -15.39
CA LEU A 173 7.57 2.25 -16.77
C LEU A 173 8.72 3.26 -16.84
N VAL A 174 8.73 4.27 -15.96
CA VAL A 174 9.86 5.21 -15.81
C VAL A 174 11.14 4.46 -15.46
N ARG A 175 11.07 3.48 -14.54
CA ARG A 175 12.24 2.70 -14.14
C ARG A 175 12.81 1.88 -15.30
N ILE A 176 11.94 1.18 -16.02
CA ILE A 176 12.30 0.44 -17.25
C ILE A 176 12.97 1.39 -18.24
N GLN A 177 12.44 2.60 -18.44
CA GLN A 177 12.97 3.58 -19.38
C GLN A 177 14.38 4.07 -18.97
N MET A 178 14.60 4.35 -17.68
CA MET A 178 15.91 4.72 -17.14
C MET A 178 16.96 3.61 -17.31
N ASP A 179 16.62 2.37 -16.94
CA ASP A 179 17.53 1.23 -17.06
C ASP A 179 17.82 0.90 -18.54
N SER A 180 16.81 1.02 -19.41
CA SER A 180 16.93 0.84 -20.86
C SER A 180 17.82 1.89 -21.51
N LYS A 181 17.68 3.16 -21.10
CA LYS A 181 18.57 4.25 -21.55
C LYS A 181 20.01 4.02 -21.08
N ALA A 182 20.23 3.62 -19.82
CA ALA A 182 21.57 3.34 -19.32
C ALA A 182 22.27 2.24 -20.13
N ALA A 183 21.55 1.16 -20.49
CA ALA A 183 22.07 0.10 -21.34
C ALA A 183 22.44 0.59 -22.77
N PHE A 184 21.65 1.48 -23.36
CA PHE A 184 21.96 2.08 -24.66
C PHE A 184 23.14 3.07 -24.60
N ASP A 185 23.22 3.89 -23.56
CA ASP A 185 24.35 4.80 -23.34
C ASP A 185 25.67 4.02 -23.12
N GLU A 186 25.61 2.82 -22.52
CA GLU A 186 26.76 1.90 -22.40
C GLU A 186 27.06 1.14 -23.72
N LEU A 187 26.05 0.91 -24.57
CA LEU A 187 26.20 0.23 -25.85
C LEU A 187 26.89 1.10 -26.90
N ILE A 188 26.50 2.38 -27.01
CA ILE A 188 26.92 3.29 -28.08
C ILE A 188 28.45 3.36 -28.27
N PRO A 189 29.30 3.43 -27.22
CA PRO A 189 30.76 3.44 -27.37
C PRO A 189 31.37 2.13 -27.88
N LYS A 190 30.63 1.01 -27.83
CA LYS A 190 31.07 -0.33 -28.26
C LYS A 190 30.75 -0.62 -29.73
N LEU A 191 29.97 0.24 -30.39
CA LEU A 191 29.57 0.08 -31.79
C LEU A 191 30.73 0.39 -32.74
N PRO A 192 30.78 -0.23 -33.94
CA PRO A 192 31.85 0.00 -34.90
C PRO A 192 31.93 1.47 -35.33
N ASN A 193 33.15 2.01 -35.39
CA ASN A 193 33.43 3.38 -35.79
C ASN A 193 34.39 3.39 -36.99
N PRO A 194 34.01 3.92 -38.17
CA PRO A 194 32.73 4.56 -38.48
C PRO A 194 31.54 3.57 -38.51
N MET A 195 30.37 4.02 -38.04
CA MET A 195 29.15 3.20 -38.08
C MET A 195 28.66 3.01 -39.53
N PRO A 196 28.27 1.78 -39.94
CA PRO A 196 27.54 1.56 -41.18
C PRO A 196 26.23 2.36 -41.21
N THR A 197 25.84 2.89 -42.37
CA THR A 197 24.67 3.76 -42.53
C THR A 197 23.37 3.15 -41.98
N GLY A 198 23.16 1.85 -42.18
CA GLY A 198 22.00 1.13 -41.64
C GLY A 198 22.00 1.02 -40.10
N LEU A 199 23.17 0.89 -39.47
CA LEU A 199 23.29 0.92 -38.01
C LEU A 199 23.02 2.33 -37.47
N SER A 200 23.59 3.35 -38.11
CA SER A 200 23.39 4.76 -37.74
C SER A 200 21.90 5.16 -37.80
N ALA A 201 21.18 4.74 -38.85
CA ALA A 201 19.73 4.93 -38.96
C ALA A 201 18.96 4.25 -37.81
N ARG A 202 19.26 2.98 -37.50
CA ARG A 202 18.63 2.25 -36.38
C ARG A 202 18.90 2.87 -35.01
N VAL A 203 20.09 3.42 -34.80
CA VAL A 203 20.45 4.18 -33.58
C VAL A 203 19.64 5.47 -33.48
N GLN A 204 19.42 6.18 -34.60
CA GLN A 204 18.57 7.37 -34.64
C GLN A 204 17.09 7.05 -34.43
N GLU A 205 16.59 5.93 -34.97
CA GLU A 205 15.23 5.42 -34.72
C GLU A 205 15.02 5.09 -33.24
N LEU A 206 15.95 4.36 -32.61
CA LEU A 206 15.91 4.07 -31.17
C LEU A 206 15.89 5.36 -30.34
N THR A 207 16.75 6.32 -30.65
CA THR A 207 16.80 7.62 -29.96
C THR A 207 15.47 8.37 -30.07
N SER A 208 14.85 8.35 -31.25
CA SER A 208 13.56 9.00 -31.50
C SER A 208 12.41 8.27 -30.80
N SER A 209 12.43 6.94 -30.81
CA SER A 209 11.41 6.08 -30.18
C SER A 209 11.48 6.15 -28.65
N ALA A 210 12.67 6.28 -28.07
CA ALA A 210 12.84 6.51 -26.63
C ALA A 210 12.08 7.78 -26.21
N LYS A 211 12.31 8.90 -26.90
CA LYS A 211 11.61 10.15 -26.61
C LYS A 211 10.08 10.02 -26.73
N ILE A 212 9.58 9.31 -27.74
CA ILE A 212 8.13 9.07 -27.90
C ILE A 212 7.56 8.28 -26.70
N ILE A 213 8.33 7.36 -26.13
CA ILE A 213 7.95 6.63 -24.91
C ILE A 213 7.95 7.58 -23.69
N ASP A 214 9.00 8.38 -23.51
CA ASP A 214 9.10 9.38 -22.43
C ASP A 214 7.94 10.39 -22.48
N ASP A 215 7.65 10.96 -23.65
CA ASP A 215 6.55 11.92 -23.88
C ASP A 215 5.19 11.28 -23.55
N LYS A 216 4.98 9.99 -23.87
CA LYS A 216 3.75 9.24 -23.53
C LYS A 216 3.62 8.96 -22.04
N ILE A 217 4.71 8.59 -21.36
CA ILE A 217 4.72 8.38 -19.90
C ILE A 217 4.40 9.71 -19.19
N TYR A 218 5.02 10.81 -19.61
CA TYR A 218 4.78 12.14 -19.06
C TYR A 218 3.34 12.60 -19.25
N LEU A 219 2.79 12.42 -20.46
CA LEU A 219 1.40 12.76 -20.75
C LEU A 219 0.42 11.92 -19.93
N LEU A 220 0.66 10.61 -19.76
CA LEU A 220 -0.19 9.76 -18.93
C LEU A 220 -0.14 10.17 -17.45
N ALA A 221 1.04 10.44 -16.92
CA ALA A 221 1.22 10.80 -15.51
C ALA A 221 0.65 12.18 -15.18
N SER A 222 0.84 13.17 -16.05
CA SER A 222 0.30 14.53 -15.88
C SER A 222 -1.24 14.56 -15.92
N ASN A 223 -1.86 13.61 -16.63
CA ASN A 223 -3.32 13.40 -16.65
C ASN A 223 -3.87 12.59 -15.46
N LEU A 224 -3.12 12.50 -14.36
CA LEU A 224 -3.60 12.03 -13.05
C LEU A 224 -4.06 13.16 -12.12
N ASN A 225 -4.39 14.35 -12.66
CA ASN A 225 -4.84 15.51 -11.87
C ASN A 225 -6.02 15.16 -10.94
N LEU A 226 -5.73 15.00 -9.66
CA LEU A 226 -6.63 14.41 -8.68
C LEU A 226 -7.91 15.23 -8.49
N ALA A 227 -7.83 16.56 -8.54
CA ALA A 227 -8.96 17.44 -8.26
C ALA A 227 -10.14 17.24 -9.23
N GLU A 228 -9.85 17.03 -10.51
CA GLU A 228 -10.84 16.80 -11.56
C GLU A 228 -11.16 15.30 -11.68
N ALA A 229 -10.14 14.46 -11.57
CA ALA A 229 -10.24 13.02 -11.78
C ALA A 229 -11.00 12.25 -10.69
N VAL A 230 -11.11 12.77 -9.44
CA VAL A 230 -11.82 12.09 -8.35
C VAL A 230 -13.28 11.78 -8.72
N ALA A 231 -13.98 12.70 -9.38
CA ALA A 231 -15.36 12.48 -9.83
C ALA A 231 -15.45 11.32 -10.84
N GLU A 232 -14.59 11.34 -11.86
CA GLU A 232 -14.54 10.33 -12.91
C GLU A 232 -14.05 8.95 -12.42
N SER A 233 -13.24 8.92 -11.35
CA SER A 233 -12.63 7.69 -10.78
C SER A 233 -13.65 6.65 -10.27
N THR A 234 -14.92 7.02 -10.21
CA THR A 234 -16.05 6.12 -9.92
C THR A 234 -16.50 5.30 -11.14
N THR A 235 -16.16 5.74 -12.35
CA THR A 235 -16.46 5.05 -13.62
C THR A 235 -15.40 3.99 -13.97
N ALA A 236 -15.81 2.92 -14.66
CA ALA A 236 -14.88 1.92 -15.18
C ALA A 236 -13.95 2.51 -16.26
N ILE A 237 -14.54 3.29 -17.19
CA ILE A 237 -13.89 3.99 -18.30
C ILE A 237 -12.63 4.74 -17.86
N PHE A 238 -12.64 5.33 -16.66
CA PHE A 238 -11.48 6.00 -16.10
C PHE A 238 -10.23 5.10 -16.00
N PHE A 239 -10.41 3.85 -15.57
CA PHE A 239 -9.31 2.89 -15.42
C PHE A 239 -8.98 2.19 -16.72
N ASP A 240 -9.99 1.77 -17.48
CA ASP A 240 -9.80 1.03 -18.73
C ASP A 240 -8.92 1.84 -19.71
N SER A 241 -9.30 3.10 -19.97
CA SER A 241 -8.55 4.03 -20.84
C SER A 241 -7.13 4.40 -20.35
N ARG A 242 -6.83 4.17 -19.06
CA ARG A 242 -5.50 4.38 -18.47
C ARG A 242 -4.68 3.09 -18.44
N ILE A 243 -5.32 1.93 -18.31
CA ILE A 243 -4.70 0.61 -18.45
C ILE A 243 -4.30 0.37 -19.91
N GLU A 244 -5.15 0.73 -20.88
CA GLU A 244 -4.83 0.69 -22.31
C GLU A 244 -3.55 1.46 -22.64
N LYS A 245 -3.42 2.70 -22.16
CA LYS A 245 -2.22 3.52 -22.33
C LYS A 245 -0.97 2.93 -21.65
N LEU A 246 -1.11 2.33 -20.48
CA LEU A 246 -0.01 1.62 -19.81
C LEU A 246 0.46 0.41 -20.63
N VAL A 247 -0.46 -0.33 -21.27
CA VAL A 247 -0.16 -1.47 -22.15
C VAL A 247 0.46 -1.02 -23.47
N GLU A 248 -0.02 0.07 -24.06
CA GLU A 248 0.55 0.70 -25.26
C GLU A 248 2.02 1.09 -25.01
N ILE A 249 2.29 1.85 -23.95
CA ILE A 249 3.64 2.26 -23.57
C ILE A 249 4.52 1.04 -23.29
N ARG A 250 4.01 0.02 -22.57
CA ARG A 250 4.79 -1.18 -22.28
C ARG A 250 5.15 -1.97 -23.54
N THR A 251 4.26 -2.02 -24.53
CA THR A 251 4.52 -2.64 -25.83
C THR A 251 5.63 -1.91 -26.58
N LEU A 252 5.60 -0.57 -26.61
CA LEU A 252 6.64 0.26 -27.22
C LEU A 252 8.00 0.06 -26.53
N GLN A 253 8.04 -0.04 -25.19
CA GLN A 253 9.27 -0.36 -24.46
C GLN A 253 9.80 -1.76 -24.78
N LEU A 254 8.95 -2.76 -24.97
CA LEU A 254 9.39 -4.12 -25.32
C LEU A 254 9.96 -4.18 -26.74
N ASP A 255 9.35 -3.51 -27.72
CA ASP A 255 9.92 -3.34 -29.07
C ASP A 255 11.28 -2.63 -29.01
N TRP A 256 11.37 -1.52 -28.26
CA TRP A 256 12.62 -0.77 -28.08
C TRP A 256 13.74 -1.62 -27.47
N ILE A 257 13.45 -2.38 -26.40
CA ILE A 257 14.43 -3.28 -25.75
C ILE A 257 14.85 -4.41 -26.69
N ASN A 258 13.92 -5.01 -27.45
CA ASN A 258 14.25 -6.04 -28.44
C ASN A 258 15.17 -5.50 -29.55
N ARG A 259 14.89 -4.29 -30.04
CA ARG A 259 15.75 -3.59 -31.02
C ARG A 259 17.13 -3.24 -30.47
N LEU A 260 17.24 -2.92 -29.18
CA LEU A 260 18.52 -2.69 -28.50
C LEU A 260 19.34 -3.99 -28.44
N ILE A 261 18.73 -5.09 -27.99
CA ILE A 261 19.35 -6.41 -27.90
C ILE A 261 19.83 -6.90 -29.27
N ASP A 262 19.05 -6.69 -30.32
CA ASP A 262 19.45 -7.03 -31.70
C ASP A 262 20.67 -6.22 -32.17
N ILE A 263 20.85 -4.97 -31.72
CA ILE A 263 22.07 -4.21 -32.03
C ILE A 263 23.27 -4.77 -31.25
N ASP A 264 23.12 -5.08 -29.96
CA ASP A 264 24.21 -5.66 -29.15
C ASP A 264 24.70 -6.99 -29.73
N ILE A 265 23.79 -7.92 -30.02
CA ILE A 265 24.13 -9.22 -30.61
C ILE A 265 24.83 -9.04 -31.97
N ASN A 266 24.23 -8.29 -32.91
CA ASN A 266 24.74 -8.25 -34.28
C ASN A 266 25.90 -7.28 -34.52
N TYR A 267 26.16 -6.32 -33.63
CA TYR A 267 27.17 -5.28 -33.84
C TYR A 267 28.19 -5.11 -32.71
N VAL A 268 27.99 -5.72 -31.53
CA VAL A 268 28.98 -5.69 -30.43
C VAL A 268 29.50 -7.10 -30.12
N GLN A 269 28.62 -8.07 -29.90
CA GLN A 269 29.03 -9.43 -29.51
C GLN A 269 29.81 -10.14 -30.62
N LEU A 270 29.46 -9.93 -31.90
CA LEU A 270 30.20 -10.45 -33.06
C LEU A 270 31.58 -9.79 -33.32
N GLN A 271 32.03 -8.88 -32.45
CA GLN A 271 33.36 -8.23 -32.54
C GLN A 271 34.34 -8.65 -31.44
N ASN A 272 33.95 -9.60 -30.57
CA ASN A 272 34.75 -10.12 -29.45
C ASN A 272 34.98 -11.63 -29.58
#